data_AF-A0ABD5BF64-F1
#
_entry.id   AF-A0ABD5BF64-F1
#
_cell.length_a   1.000
_cell.length_b   1.000
_cell.length_c   1.000
_cell.angle_alpha   90.00
_cell.angle_beta   90.00
_cell.angle_gamma   90.00
#
_symmetry.space_group_name_H-M   'P 1'
#
loop_
_entity.id
_entity.type
_entity.pdbx_description
1 polymer ?
#
loop_
_entity_poly.entity_id
_entity_poly.type
_entity_poly.pdbx_seq_one_letter_code
_entity_poly.pdbx_strand_id
1 'polypeptide(L)' 'LNVERVGRHDNFFELGGHSLLAVKLMAQLRRAGWGANVQTLFSTPTLSALAQAMSAQGEVDIPENRILPGGASITPEML' A
#
# COMPACT_ATOMS: atom_id res chain seq x y z
N LEU A 1 19.71 -0.56 -2.83
CA LEU A 1 20.16 0.56 -1.99
C LEU A 1 21.58 0.19 -1.59
N ASN A 2 22.59 0.87 -2.12
CA ASN A 2 24.00 0.50 -1.91
C ASN A 2 24.48 1.03 -0.55
N VAL A 3 23.75 0.69 0.51
CA VAL A 3 23.91 1.23 1.86
C VAL A 3 24.15 0.06 2.81
N GLU A 4 25.21 0.14 3.62
CA GLU A 4 25.63 -0.94 4.52
C GLU A 4 24.63 -1.17 5.67
N ARG A 5 23.92 -0.11 6.08
CA ARG A 5 22.97 -0.15 7.18
C ARG A 5 21.77 0.75 6.87
N VAL A 6 20.56 0.25 7.15
CA VAL A 6 19.31 1.01 7.00
C VAL A 6 18.64 1.05 8.37
N GLY A 7 18.46 2.25 8.91
CA GLY A 7 17.73 2.54 10.13
C GLY A 7 16.22 2.60 9.91
N ARG A 8 15.44 2.32 10.97
CA ARG A 8 13.96 2.41 10.94
C ARG A 8 13.41 3.83 10.71
N HIS A 9 14.25 4.84 10.92
CA HIS A 9 13.92 6.25 10.74
C HIS A 9 14.53 6.83 9.46
N ASP A 10 15.30 6.05 8.72
CA ASP A 10 15.93 6.51 7.49
C ASP A 10 14.87 6.67 6.42
N ASN A 11 14.97 7.79 5.70
CA ASN A 11 14.08 8.07 4.59
C ASN A 11 14.53 7.27 3.36
N PHE A 12 13.62 6.46 2.82
CA PHE A 12 13.86 5.63 1.65
C PHE A 12 14.42 6.42 0.45
N PHE A 13 13.93 7.64 0.22
CA PHE A 13 14.35 8.49 -0.89
C PHE A 13 15.72 9.14 -0.65
N GLU A 14 16.05 9.50 0.59
CA GLU A 14 17.36 10.04 0.96
C GLU A 14 18.47 8.99 0.84
N LEU A 15 18.13 7.71 1.04
CA LEU A 15 19.03 6.58 0.81
C LEU A 15 19.22 6.23 -0.69
N GLY A 16 18.68 7.04 -1.60
CA GLY A 16 18.74 6.81 -3.05
C GLY A 16 17.63 5.87 -3.57
N GLY A 17 16.57 5.66 -2.80
CA GLY A 17 15.36 4.99 -3.27
C GLY A 17 14.65 5.83 -4.33
N HIS A 18 14.24 5.19 -5.43
CA HIS A 18 13.53 5.83 -6.53
C HIS A 18 12.33 5.00 -6.97
N SER A 19 11.51 5.51 -7.90
CA SER A 19 10.22 4.94 -8.28
C SER A 19 10.26 3.44 -8.63
N LEU A 20 11.29 2.98 -9.37
CA LEU A 20 11.42 1.56 -9.69
C LEU A 20 11.78 0.70 -8.47
N LEU A 21 12.60 1.20 -7.55
CA LEU A 21 12.90 0.50 -6.29
C LEU A 21 11.67 0.47 -5.38
N ALA A 22 10.88 1.55 -5.34
CA ALA A 22 9.60 1.59 -4.65
C ALA A 22 8.64 0.52 -5.17
N VAL A 23 8.47 0.41 -6.50
CA VAL A 23 7.63 -0.64 -7.11
C VAL A 23 8.14 -2.04 -6.78
N LYS A 24 9.46 -2.27 -6.84
CA LYS A 24 10.06 -3.56 -6.45
C LYS A 24 9.82 -3.90 -4.99
N LEU A 25 9.94 -2.91 -4.09
CA LEU A 25 9.64 -3.06 -2.67
C LEU A 25 8.17 -3.44 -2.44
N MET A 26 7.24 -2.73 -3.09
CA MET A 26 5.81 -3.05 -2.99
C MET A 26 5.50 -4.48 -3.49
N ALA A 27 6.12 -4.89 -4.60
CA ALA A 27 5.96 -6.25 -5.12
C ALA A 27 6.50 -7.31 -4.13
N GLN A 28 7.62 -7.04 -3.46
CA GLN A 28 8.17 -7.92 -2.44
C GLN A 28 7.28 -8.00 -1.20
N LEU A 29 6.77 -6.87 -0.72
CA LEU A 29 5.83 -6.82 0.42
C LEU A 29 4.57 -7.63 0.11
N ARG A 30 4.00 -7.46 -1.08
CA ARG A 30 2.83 -8.22 -1.53
C ARG A 30 3.10 -9.73 -1.58
N ARG A 31 4.28 -10.14 -2.07
CA ARG A 31 4.69 -11.56 -2.07
C ARG A 31 4.86 -12.14 -0.67
N ALA A 32 5.20 -11.29 0.30
CA ALA A 32 5.28 -11.65 1.71
C ALA A 32 3.92 -11.57 2.44
N GLY A 33 2.81 -11.33 1.71
CA GLY A 33 1.45 -11.28 2.27
C GLY A 33 1.05 -9.91 2.82
N TRP A 34 1.88 -8.88 2.65
CA TRP A 34 1.59 -7.55 3.16
C TRP A 34 0.94 -6.67 2.08
N GLY A 35 -0.23 -6.13 2.40
CA GLY A 35 -0.84 -5.06 1.62
C GLY A 35 -0.05 -3.77 1.82
N ALA A 36 0.64 -3.32 0.78
CA ALA A 36 1.36 -2.06 0.81
C ALA A 36 1.03 -1.25 -0.45
N ASN A 37 0.64 0.01 -0.26
CA ASN A 37 0.40 0.95 -1.34
C ASN A 37 1.65 1.81 -1.57
N VAL A 38 2.03 1.98 -2.84
CA VAL A 38 3.13 2.89 -3.21
C VAL A 38 2.86 4.31 -2.72
N GLN A 39 1.60 4.75 -2.69
CA GLN A 39 1.22 6.06 -2.17
C GLN A 39 1.57 6.20 -0.70
N THR A 40 1.40 5.13 0.10
CA THR A 40 1.82 5.11 1.50
C THR A 40 3.32 5.32 1.65
N LEU A 41 4.16 4.70 0.80
CA LEU A 41 5.60 4.94 0.83
C LEU A 41 5.97 6.40 0.54
N PHE A 42 5.24 7.08 -0.35
CA PHE A 42 5.46 8.51 -0.62
C PHE A 42 5.01 9.41 0.54
N SER A 43 3.90 9.07 1.21
CA SER A 43 3.41 9.83 2.37
C SER A 43 4.21 9.55 3.65
N THR A 44 4.74 8.34 3.80
CA THR A 44 5.51 7.89 4.96
C THR A 44 6.81 7.22 4.50
N PRO A 45 7.85 8.01 4.17
CA PRO A 45 9.06 7.50 3.51
C PRO A 45 10.03 6.78 4.46
N THR A 46 9.74 6.71 5.76
CA THR A 46 10.55 5.99 6.74
C THR A 46 9.98 4.60 7.01
N LEU A 47 10.84 3.62 7.29
CA LEU A 47 10.42 2.24 7.52
C LEU A 47 9.44 2.11 8.70
N SER A 48 9.67 2.87 9.78
CA SER A 48 8.82 2.88 10.97
C SER A 48 7.42 3.45 10.69
N ALA A 49 7.32 4.53 9.93
CA ALA A 49 6.04 5.13 9.58
C ALA A 49 5.28 4.26 8.55
N LEU A 50 5.99 3.66 7.60
CA LEU A 50 5.41 2.69 6.66
C LEU A 50 4.81 1.48 7.41
N ALA A 51 5.53 0.92 8.37
CA ALA A 51 5.05 -0.23 9.17
C ALA A 51 3.81 0.13 10.01
N GLN A 52 3.76 1.34 10.59
CA GLN A 52 2.57 1.83 11.28
C GLN A 52 1.38 1.95 10.32
N ALA A 53 1.58 2.57 9.16
CA ALA A 53 0.52 2.73 8.16
C ALA A 53 -0.01 1.38 7.67
N MET A 54 0.88 0.40 7.47
CA MET A 54 0.50 -0.96 7.07
C MET A 54 -0.27 -1.72 8.17
N SER A 55 0.05 -1.50 9.46
CA SER A 55 -0.72 -2.09 10.56
C SER A 55 -2.12 -1.47 10.69
N ALA A 56 -2.29 -0.21 10.26
CA ALA A 56 -3.58 0.46 10.24
C ALA A 56 -4.47 0.03 9.05
N GLN A 57 -3.89 -0.59 8.01
CA GLN A 57 -4.65 -1.18 6.88
C GLN A 57 -5.20 -2.56 7.24
N GLY A 58 -5.84 -2.67 8.41
CA GLY A 58 -6.66 -3.82 8.77
C GLY A 58 -7.72 -4.09 7.71
N GLU A 59 -8.12 -5.35 7.62
CA GLU A 59 -9.14 -5.93 6.74
C GLU A 59 -10.15 -4.88 6.26
N VAL A 60 -10.07 -4.54 4.96
CA VAL A 60 -11.07 -3.67 4.34
C VAL A 60 -12.39 -4.42 4.42
N ASP A 61 -13.34 -3.90 5.20
CA ASP A 61 -14.70 -4.43 5.24
C ASP A 61 -15.30 -4.24 3.85
N ILE A 62 -15.31 -5.31 3.05
CA ILE A 62 -15.88 -5.30 1.70
C ILE A 62 -17.38 -5.52 1.87
N PRO A 63 -18.23 -4.51 1.63
CA PRO A 63 -19.68 -4.69 1.72
C PRO A 63 -20.17 -5.67 0.65
N GLU A 64 -21.33 -6.27 0.89
CA GLU A 64 -21.96 -7.17 -0.07
C GLU A 64 -22.13 -6.49 -1.43
N ASN A 65 -21.83 -7.22 -2.50
CA ASN A 65 -22.02 -6.73 -3.85
C ASN A 65 -23.51 -6.55 -4.16
N ARG A 66 -23.96 -5.30 -4.27
CA ARG A 66 -25.35 -4.95 -4.60
C ARG A 66 -25.61 -4.83 -6.11
N ILE A 67 -24.61 -5.10 -6.96
CA ILE A 67 -24.75 -4.98 -8.41
C ILE A 67 -25.55 -6.17 -8.95
N LEU A 68 -26.76 -5.90 -9.45
CA LEU A 68 -27.61 -6.89 -10.08
C LEU A 68 -27.03 -7.36 -11.43
N PRO A 69 -26.94 -8.68 -11.70
CA PRO A 69 -26.47 -9.18 -12.99
C PRO A 69 -27.38 -8.69 -14.13
N GLY A 70 -26.81 -8.00 -15.12
CA GLY A 70 -27.55 -7.49 -16.28
C GLY A 70 -28.37 -6.21 -16.02
N GLY A 71 -28.17 -5.53 -14.89
CA GLY A 71 -28.79 -4.23 -14.62
C GLY A 71 -28.32 -3.16 -15.60
N ALA A 72 -29.23 -2.61 -16.42
CA ALA A 72 -28.94 -1.54 -17.38
C ALA A 72 -28.96 -0.13 -16.75
N SER A 73 -29.25 -0.01 -15.45
CA SER A 73 -29.30 1.27 -14.73
C SER A 73 -29.03 1.07 -13.24
N ILE A 74 -28.43 2.09 -12.62
CA ILE A 74 -28.15 2.14 -11.18
C ILE A 74 -29.45 2.49 -10.46
N THR A 75 -29.86 1.67 -9.49
CA THR A 75 -31.03 1.92 -8.64
C THR A 75 -30.59 2.44 -7.27
N PRO A 76 -31.47 3.13 -6.51
CA PRO A 76 -31.14 3.65 -5.17
C PRO A 76 -30.66 2.57 -4.19
N GLU A 77 -31.13 1.34 -4.36
CA GLU A 77 -30.77 0.18 -3.54
C GLU A 77 -29.32 -0.31 -3.79
N MET A 78 -28.66 0.14 -4.88
CA MET A 78 -27.30 -0.26 -5.27
C MET A 78 -26.20 0.64 -4.67
N LEU A 79 -26.59 1.73 -4.00
CA LEU A 79 -25.71 2.68 -3.30
C LEU A 79 -25.66 2.35 -1.79
#